data_AF-A0A835HSG4-F1
#
_entry.id   AF-A0A835HSG4-F1
#
_cell.length_a   1.000
_cell.length_b   1.000
_cell.length_c   1.000
_cell.angle_alpha   90.00
_cell.angle_beta   90.00
_cell.angle_gamma   90.00
#
_symmetry.space_group_name_H-M   'P 1'
#
loop_
_entity.id
_entity.type
_entity.pdbx_description
1 polymer ?
#
loop_
_entity_poly.entity_id
_entity_poly.type
_entity_poly.pdbx_seq_one_letter_code
_entity_poly.pdbx_strand_id
1 'polypeptide(L)'
;MANDVEYVKFDRKIDNNDEVNEGVEVCTFDNRGMGSSSIPTKKSEYTTTIMAKDTIALMDHLGWSKAHVFGHSMGKMIACKLAAMVPDRILSLALLNVTGGGFECFPKVHYSVFPH
;
A
#
# COMPACT_ATOMS: atom_id res chain seq x y z
N MET A 1 -5.73 17.37 1.30
CA MET A 1 -5.16 16.23 2.06
C MET A 1 -6.33 15.52 2.68
N ALA A 2 -6.47 14.22 2.43
CA ALA A 2 -7.56 13.43 2.97
C ALA A 2 -7.37 13.31 4.49
N ASN A 3 -8.36 13.77 5.24
CA ASN A 3 -8.55 13.30 6.61
C ASN A 3 -9.18 11.91 6.50
N ASP A 4 -8.90 11.07 7.49
CA ASP A 4 -9.55 9.76 7.72
C ASP A 4 -8.71 8.56 7.26
N VAL A 5 -7.55 8.46 7.90
CA VAL A 5 -6.72 7.28 8.01
C VAL A 5 -7.24 6.48 9.21
N GLU A 6 -7.73 5.26 8.99
CA GLU A 6 -8.00 4.33 10.09
C GLU A 6 -6.71 3.57 10.40
N TYR A 7 -6.12 3.91 11.54
CA TYR A 7 -4.90 3.31 12.03
C TYR A 7 -5.25 2.28 13.10
N VAL A 8 -4.91 1.02 12.84
CA VAL A 8 -5.15 -0.09 13.76
C VAL A 8 -3.81 -0.76 14.07
N LYS A 9 -3.42 -0.73 15.35
CA LYS A 9 -2.27 -1.48 15.84
C LYS A 9 -2.74 -2.84 16.36
N PHE A 10 -2.24 -3.92 15.76
CA PHE A 10 -2.50 -5.27 16.22
C PHE A 10 -1.35 -5.73 17.12
N ASP A 11 -1.55 -5.60 18.43
CA ASP A 11 -0.69 -6.26 19.42
C ASP A 11 -1.08 -7.75 19.50
N ARG A 12 -0.15 -8.63 19.11
CA ARG A 12 -0.35 -10.07 19.27
C ARG A 12 -0.22 -10.37 20.77
N LYS A 13 -1.30 -10.81 21.44
CA LYS A 13 -1.26 -11.19 22.85
C LYS A 13 -0.13 -12.19 23.08
N ILE A 14 0.68 -11.92 24.11
CA ILE A 14 1.74 -12.78 24.64
C ILE A 14 1.14 -14.17 24.89
N ASP A 15 1.53 -15.15 24.07
CA ASP A 15 1.49 -16.56 24.47
C ASP A 15 2.60 -16.74 25.50
N ASN A 16 2.40 -17.58 26.53
CA ASN A 16 3.26 -17.72 27.71
C ASN A 16 4.63 -18.39 27.43
N ASN A 17 5.20 -18.17 26.26
CA ASN A 17 6.60 -18.43 25.93
C ASN A 17 7.22 -17.08 25.58
N ASP A 18 8.34 -16.73 26.23
CA ASP A 18 9.02 -15.42 26.27
C ASP A 18 9.55 -14.88 24.91
N GLU A 19 8.85 -15.07 23.79
CA GLU A 19 9.11 -14.39 22.53
C GLU A 19 8.26 -13.12 22.44
N VAL A 20 8.87 -11.97 22.71
CA VAL A 20 8.31 -10.65 22.39
C VAL A 20 8.22 -10.51 20.88
N ASN A 21 7.14 -11.01 20.28
CA ASN A 21 6.80 -10.72 18.89
C ASN A 21 6.18 -9.31 18.85
N GLU A 22 6.95 -8.33 18.39
CA GLU A 22 6.47 -6.97 18.17
C GLU A 22 5.21 -6.99 17.28
N GLY A 23 4.17 -6.24 17.70
CA GLY A 23 2.89 -6.17 16.99
C GLY A 23 3.02 -5.59 15.58
N VAL A 24 1.98 -5.78 14.75
CA VAL A 24 1.96 -5.23 13.37
C VAL A 24 1.06 -4.01 13.33
N GLU A 25 1.55 -2.93 12.73
CA GLU A 25 0.78 -1.72 12.49
C GLU A 25 0.11 -1.79 11.12
N VAL A 26 -1.18 -1.48 11.07
CA VAL A 26 -1.99 -1.57 9.84
C VAL A 26 -2.71 -0.25 9.63
N CYS A 27 -2.69 0.23 8.40
CA CYS A 27 -3.32 1.47 7.98
C CYS A 27 -4.22 1.18 6.79
N THR A 28 -5.52 1.44 6.96
CA THR A 28 -6.50 1.46 5.88
C THR A 28 -6.97 2.89 5.67
N PHE A 29 -7.15 3.29 4.42
CA PHE A 29 -7.51 4.67 4.08
C PHE A 29 -8.42 4.70 2.86
N ASP A 30 -9.25 5.73 2.79
CA ASP A 30 -10.09 5.99 1.64
C ASP A 30 -9.32 6.77 0.57
N ASN A 31 -9.30 6.22 -0.65
CA ASN A 31 -8.78 6.95 -1.81
C ASN A 31 -9.62 8.22 -2.06
N ARG A 32 -8.99 9.26 -2.61
CA ARG A 32 -9.69 10.47 -3.09
C ARG A 32 -10.96 10.12 -3.89
N GLY A 33 -12.06 10.81 -3.60
CA GLY A 33 -13.39 10.60 -4.18
C GLY A 33 -14.16 9.40 -3.63
N MET A 34 -13.64 8.72 -2.61
CA MET A 34 -14.32 7.62 -1.92
C MET A 34 -14.49 7.95 -0.43
N GLY A 35 -15.57 7.44 0.15
CA GLY A 35 -15.83 7.54 1.60
C GLY A 35 -15.76 8.96 2.11
N SER A 36 -14.96 9.19 3.16
CA SER A 36 -14.79 10.50 3.78
C SER A 36 -13.65 11.34 3.18
N SER A 37 -12.95 10.77 2.19
CA SER A 37 -11.83 11.39 1.51
C SER A 37 -12.30 12.56 0.62
N SER A 38 -11.42 13.53 0.35
CA SER A 38 -11.76 14.69 -0.49
C SER A 38 -12.27 14.26 -1.87
N ILE A 39 -13.22 15.00 -2.45
CA ILE A 39 -13.80 14.73 -3.77
C ILE A 39 -13.30 15.80 -4.78
N PRO A 40 -12.15 15.60 -5.45
CA PRO A 40 -11.68 16.50 -6.51
C PRO A 40 -12.73 16.77 -7.59
N THR A 41 -12.75 17.99 -8.10
CA THR A 41 -13.72 18.40 -9.15
C THR A 41 -13.23 18.07 -10.56
N LYS A 42 -11.93 17.88 -10.77
CA LYS A 42 -11.36 17.55 -12.09
C LYS A 42 -11.12 16.05 -12.23
N LYS A 43 -11.59 15.48 -13.34
CA LYS A 43 -11.35 14.06 -13.68
C LYS A 43 -9.86 13.68 -13.74
N SER A 44 -9.01 14.62 -14.16
CA SER A 44 -7.55 14.41 -14.22
C SER A 44 -6.90 14.14 -12.86
N GLU A 45 -7.58 14.43 -11.77
CA GLU A 45 -7.09 14.21 -10.40
C GLU A 45 -7.38 12.79 -9.87
N TYR A 46 -8.05 11.94 -10.65
CA TYR A 46 -8.43 10.57 -10.30
C TYR A 46 -7.61 9.52 -11.06
N THR A 47 -6.30 9.70 -11.12
CA THR A 47 -5.42 8.67 -11.71
C THR A 47 -4.84 7.78 -10.63
N THR A 48 -4.66 6.50 -10.94
CA THR A 48 -4.00 5.54 -10.04
C THR A 48 -2.55 5.93 -9.74
N THR A 49 -1.90 6.69 -10.63
CA THR A 49 -0.58 7.31 -10.39
C THR A 49 -0.64 8.34 -9.27
N ILE A 50 -1.66 9.21 -9.26
CA ILE A 50 -1.84 10.20 -8.21
C ILE A 50 -2.19 9.51 -6.88
N MET A 51 -3.09 8.52 -6.90
CA MET A 51 -3.43 7.77 -5.69
C MET A 51 -2.23 7.02 -5.10
N ALA A 52 -1.31 6.52 -5.95
CA ALA A 52 -0.05 5.94 -5.47
C ALA A 52 0.84 6.99 -4.78
N LYS A 53 0.89 8.22 -5.30
CA LYS A 53 1.59 9.34 -4.63
C LYS A 53 0.95 9.72 -3.30
N ASP A 54 -0.37 9.65 -3.19
CA ASP A 54 -1.07 9.84 -1.92
C ASP A 54 -0.65 8.78 -0.90
N THR A 55 -0.49 7.52 -1.32
CA THR A 55 0.02 6.45 -0.46
C THR A 55 1.45 6.72 0.01
N ILE A 56 2.34 7.22 -0.85
CA ILE A 56 3.71 7.61 -0.45
C ILE A 56 3.65 8.71 0.62
N ALA A 57 2.87 9.76 0.38
CA ALA A 57 2.72 10.86 1.33
C ALA A 57 2.14 10.39 2.67
N LEU A 58 1.22 9.40 2.64
CA LEU A 58 0.68 8.79 3.84
C LEU A 58 1.73 7.96 4.59
N MET A 59 2.53 7.15 3.90
CA MET A 59 3.64 6.42 4.53
C MET A 59 4.63 7.38 5.18
N ASP A 60 4.92 8.51 4.54
CA ASP A 60 5.80 9.55 5.11
C ASP A 60 5.18 10.18 6.37
N HIS A 61 3.88 10.49 6.32
CA HIS A 61 3.15 11.02 7.47
C HIS A 61 3.12 10.06 8.66
N LEU A 62 2.99 8.76 8.41
CA LEU A 62 3.01 7.71 9.43
C LEU A 62 4.43 7.34 9.91
N GLY A 63 5.49 7.89 9.28
CA GLY A 63 6.87 7.53 9.59
C GLY A 63 7.29 6.13 9.10
N TRP A 64 6.50 5.52 8.21
CA TRP A 64 6.77 4.17 7.69
C TRP A 64 7.78 4.21 6.55
N SER A 65 9.03 3.85 6.86
CA SER A 65 10.10 3.78 5.84
C SER A 65 9.89 2.65 4.85
N LYS A 66 9.39 1.49 5.29
CA LYS A 66 9.02 0.34 4.47
C LYS A 66 7.68 -0.25 4.91
N ALA A 67 6.94 -0.86 3.99
CA ALA A 67 5.66 -1.48 4.29
C ALA A 67 5.38 -2.72 3.43
N HIS A 68 4.55 -3.63 3.96
CA HIS A 68 3.83 -4.62 3.16
C HIS A 68 2.59 -3.97 2.57
N VAL A 69 2.34 -4.14 1.27
CA VAL A 69 1.24 -3.48 0.58
C VAL A 69 0.24 -4.49 0.05
N PHE A 70 -1.04 -4.23 0.31
CA PHE A 70 -2.16 -5.03 -0.16
C PHE A 70 -3.06 -4.22 -1.08
N GLY A 71 -3.34 -4.75 -2.28
CA GLY A 71 -4.22 -4.12 -3.27
C GLY A 71 -5.36 -5.04 -3.69
N HIS A 72 -6.60 -4.54 -3.65
CA HIS A 72 -7.79 -5.23 -4.13
C HIS A 72 -8.49 -4.43 -5.24
N SER A 73 -8.92 -5.09 -6.32
CA SER A 73 -9.58 -4.43 -7.46
C SER A 73 -8.72 -3.27 -8.03
N MET A 74 -9.23 -2.04 -8.12
CA MET A 74 -8.46 -0.84 -8.50
C MET A 74 -7.20 -0.65 -7.64
N GLY A 75 -7.25 -1.06 -6.37
CA GLY A 75 -6.14 -0.97 -5.43
C GLY A 75 -4.88 -1.70 -5.90
N LYS A 76 -5.02 -2.73 -6.75
CA LYS A 76 -3.87 -3.40 -7.36
C LYS A 76 -3.09 -2.48 -8.29
N MET A 77 -3.79 -1.73 -9.15
CA MET A 77 -3.15 -0.80 -10.09
C MET A 77 -2.39 0.30 -9.34
N ILE A 78 -2.97 0.76 -8.23
CA ILE A 78 -2.33 1.73 -7.33
C ILE A 78 -1.08 1.10 -6.69
N ALA A 79 -1.22 -0.11 -6.14
CA ALA A 79 -0.14 -0.82 -5.45
C ALA A 79 1.03 -1.16 -6.39
N CYS A 80 0.77 -1.55 -7.64
CA CYS A 80 1.81 -1.78 -8.64
C CYS A 80 2.53 -0.48 -9.04
N LYS A 81 1.80 0.64 -9.17
CA LYS A 81 2.39 1.96 -9.43
C LYS A 81 3.24 2.44 -8.27
N LEU A 82 2.76 2.24 -7.04
CA LEU A 82 3.53 2.52 -5.82
C LEU A 82 4.85 1.72 -5.81
N ALA A 83 4.78 0.41 -6.00
CA ALA A 83 5.96 -0.45 -6.06
C ALA A 83 6.93 -0.08 -7.18
N ALA A 84 6.43 0.38 -8.32
CA ALA A 84 7.27 0.88 -9.41
C ALA A 84 7.94 2.24 -9.09
N MET A 85 7.30 3.10 -8.29
CA MET A 85 7.84 4.41 -7.92
C MET A 85 8.84 4.35 -6.78
N VAL A 86 8.62 3.48 -5.78
CA VAL A 86 9.43 3.38 -4.55
C VAL A 86 9.74 1.92 -4.19
N PRO A 87 10.38 1.14 -5.08
CA PRO A 87 10.58 -0.29 -4.88
C PRO A 87 11.31 -0.62 -3.56
N ASP A 88 12.28 0.19 -3.15
CA ASP A 88 13.05 -0.01 -1.92
C ASP A 88 12.23 0.13 -0.62
N ARG A 89 11.01 0.69 -0.73
CA ARG A 89 10.08 0.87 0.39
C ARG A 89 9.04 -0.26 0.49
N ILE A 90 8.99 -1.18 -0.48
CA ILE A 90 7.95 -2.23 -0.52
C ILE A 90 8.56 -3.57 -0.10
N LEU A 91 8.16 -4.08 1.07
CA LEU A 91 8.63 -5.36 1.62
C LEU A 91 7.96 -6.56 0.94
N SER A 92 6.66 -6.45 0.67
CA SER A 92 5.92 -7.41 -0.14
C SER A 92 4.69 -6.75 -0.78
N LEU A 93 4.18 -7.37 -1.84
CA LEU A 93 3.04 -6.88 -2.59
C LEU A 93 2.01 -8.00 -2.77
N ALA A 94 0.85 -7.88 -2.14
CA ALA A 94 -0.28 -8.82 -2.26
C ALA A 94 -1.39 -8.21 -3.12
N LEU A 95 -1.83 -8.94 -4.15
CA LEU A 95 -2.75 -8.43 -5.17
C LEU A 95 -3.97 -9.37 -5.32
N LEU A 96 -5.15 -9.01 -4.78
CA LEU A 96 -6.37 -9.84 -4.84
C LEU A 96 -7.49 -9.35 -5.80
N ASN A 97 -8.11 -10.28 -6.53
CA ASN A 97 -9.22 -10.12 -7.51
C ASN A 97 -9.05 -9.01 -8.56
N VAL A 98 -8.74 -9.41 -9.80
CA VAL A 98 -8.74 -8.50 -10.98
C VAL A 98 -9.58 -9.17 -12.06
N THR A 99 -10.50 -8.41 -12.66
CA THR A 99 -10.95 -8.68 -14.02
C THR A 99 -9.79 -8.25 -14.92
N GLY A 100 -9.09 -9.21 -15.52
CA GLY A 100 -7.78 -9.07 -16.16
C GLY A 100 -7.55 -7.76 -16.92
N GLY A 101 -6.75 -6.86 -16.35
CA GLY A 101 -6.25 -5.64 -17.01
C GLY A 101 -5.02 -5.87 -17.90
N GLY A 102 -4.78 -7.10 -18.35
CA GLY A 102 -3.61 -7.46 -19.17
C GLY A 102 -2.26 -7.40 -18.45
N PHE A 103 -1.20 -7.88 -19.12
CA PHE A 103 0.16 -8.07 -18.60
C PHE A 103 0.93 -6.76 -18.24
N GLU A 104 0.35 -5.58 -18.43
CA GLU A 104 1.00 -4.29 -18.15
C GLU A 104 1.06 -3.90 -16.66
N CYS A 105 0.42 -4.68 -15.79
CA CYS A 105 0.32 -4.37 -14.37
C CYS A 105 1.41 -5.01 -13.49
N PHE A 106 2.39 -5.73 -14.05
CA PHE A 106 3.50 -6.27 -13.27
C PHE A 106 4.72 -5.33 -13.31
N PRO A 107 5.27 -4.88 -12.17
CA PRO A 107 6.57 -4.23 -12.16
C PRO A 107 7.63 -5.21 -12.67
N LYS A 108 8.59 -4.73 -13.48
CA LYS A 108 9.71 -5.56 -13.93
C LYS A 108 10.53 -5.99 -12.71
N VAL A 109 10.41 -7.26 -12.33
CA VAL A 109 11.19 -7.86 -11.24
C VAL A 109 12.60 -8.11 -11.77
N HIS A 110 13.61 -7.46 -11.17
CA HIS A 110 15.00 -7.83 -11.40
C HIS A 110 15.39 -8.85 -10.32
N TYR A 111 15.50 -10.12 -10.68
CA TYR A 111 15.98 -11.16 -9.77
C TYR A 111 17.49 -11.05 -9.62
N SER A 112 17.97 -10.56 -8.49
CA SER A 112 19.35 -10.82 -8.04
C SER A 112 19.33 -12.12 -7.25
N VAL A 113 19.78 -13.20 -7.87
CA VAL A 113 19.98 -14.50 -7.22
C VAL A 113 21.16 -14.35 -6.26
N PHE A 114 20.94 -14.50 -4.96
CA PHE A 114 22.03 -14.62 -3.99
C PHE A 114 22.61 -16.04 -4.09
N PRO A 115 23.93 -16.23 -4.30
CA PRO A 115 24.56 -17.54 -4.21
C PRO A 115 24.59 -18.01 -2.74
N HIS A 116 24.37 -19.32 -2.54
CA HIS A 116 24.52 -20.02 -1.27
C HIS A 116 25.96 -20.02 -0.75
#